data_AF-A0A832IAI3-F1
#
_entry.id   AF-A0A832IAI3-F1
#
_cell.length_a   1.000
_cell.length_b   1.000
_cell.length_c   1.000
_cell.angle_alpha   90.00
_cell.angle_beta   90.00
_cell.angle_gamma   90.00
#
_symmetry.space_group_name_H-M   'P 1'
#
loop_
_entity.id
_entity.type
_entity.pdbx_description
1 polymer ?
#
loop_
_entity_poly.entity_id
_entity_poly.type
_entity_poly.pdbx_seq_one_letter_code
_entity_poly.pdbx_strand_id
1 'polypeptide(L)'
;MVFVLEGVVTNVIKYSGLNFGSFQVSPQGFFGALLLSFATAISEETVFRGYIFNRLLKIWKKEWLANLVSSALFSFIHLPIAVFGLGYTPVVMLVYLFLVLIYSIGAAFVFARTENIISSILLHVLWSWPVILFK
;
A
#
# COMPACT_ATOMS: atom_id res chain seq x y z
N MET A 1 -1.13 5.83 13.39
CA MET A 1 -0.36 4.96 14.32
C MET A 1 -0.02 3.60 13.71
N VAL A 2 -0.97 2.88 13.09
CA VAL A 2 -0.70 1.55 12.47
C VAL A 2 0.40 1.57 11.39
N PHE A 3 0.43 2.59 10.53
CA PHE A 3 1.41 2.69 9.44
C PHE A 3 2.85 2.97 9.91
N VAL A 4 2.99 3.72 11.01
CA VAL A 4 4.28 3.94 11.65
C VAL A 4 4.80 2.64 12.28
N LEU A 5 3.91 1.84 12.87
CA LEU A 5 4.25 0.52 13.40
C LEU A 5 4.74 -0.43 12.30
N GLU A 6 4.08 -0.45 11.13
CA GLU A 6 4.54 -1.23 9.97
C GLU A 6 5.97 -0.86 9.56
N GLY A 7 6.25 0.44 9.41
CA GLY A 7 7.58 0.93 9.02
C GLY A 7 8.66 0.60 10.06
N VAL A 8 8.33 0.73 11.34
CA VAL A 8 9.26 0.37 12.44
C VAL A 8 9.50 -1.14 12.51
N VAL A 9 8.45 -1.96 12.39
CA VAL A 9 8.57 -3.43 12.44
C VAL A 9 9.40 -3.93 11.26
N THR A 10 9.15 -3.43 10.05
CA THR A 10 9.94 -3.80 8.87
C THR A 10 11.39 -3.35 8.98
N ASN A 11 11.65 -2.15 9.51
CA ASN A 11 13.02 -1.67 9.76
C ASN A 11 13.78 -2.56 10.76
N VAL A 12 13.16 -2.89 11.89
CA VAL A 12 13.76 -3.73 12.94
C VAL A 12 14.04 -5.14 12.43
N ILE A 13 13.10 -5.75 11.71
CA ILE A 13 13.27 -7.10 11.16
C ILE A 13 14.36 -7.11 10.08
N LYS A 14 14.43 -6.08 9.24
CA LYS A 14 15.38 -6.00 8.11
C LYS A 14 16.80 -5.71 8.58
N TYR A 15 16.98 -4.81 9.55
CA TYR A 15 18.29 -4.32 9.98
C TYR A 15 18.76 -4.89 11.33
N SER A 16 18.01 -5.81 11.93
CA SER A 16 18.28 -6.37 13.27
C SER A 16 18.46 -5.31 14.37
N GLY A 17 17.73 -4.19 14.24
CA GLY A 17 17.80 -3.04 15.13
C GLY A 17 17.06 -1.83 14.55
N LEU A 18 16.88 -0.77 15.34
CA LEU A 18 16.35 0.51 14.83
C LEU A 18 17.47 1.23 14.06
N ASN A 19 17.44 1.11 12.74
CA ASN A 19 18.35 1.82 11.86
C ASN A 19 17.61 2.98 11.20
N PHE A 20 17.61 4.13 11.88
CA PHE A 20 17.27 5.39 11.26
C PHE A 20 18.50 5.83 10.47
N GLY A 21 18.67 5.27 9.27
CA GLY A 21 19.69 5.74 8.33
C GLY A 21 19.65 7.27 8.29
N SER A 22 20.81 7.91 8.32
CA SER A 22 20.93 9.37 8.40
C SER A 22 20.01 10.02 7.39
N PHE A 23 18.95 10.66 7.89
CA PHE A 23 17.84 11.19 7.12
C PHE A 23 18.33 12.37 6.27
N GLN A 24 18.94 12.07 5.12
CA GLN A 24 19.44 13.05 4.16
C GLN A 24 18.54 13.07 2.91
N VAL A 25 17.21 13.12 3.11
CA VAL A 25 16.31 13.40 1.99
C VAL A 25 16.50 14.87 1.64
N SER A 26 17.22 15.14 0.55
CA SER A 26 17.31 16.50 0.00
C SER A 26 15.89 17.02 -0.29
N PRO A 27 15.63 18.34 -0.21
CA PRO A 27 14.31 18.89 -0.57
C PRO A 27 13.82 18.39 -1.93
N GLN A 28 14.72 18.28 -2.91
CA GLN A 28 14.43 17.71 -4.23
C GLN A 28 14.02 16.24 -4.17
N GLY A 29 14.71 15.41 -3.37
CA GLY A 29 14.34 14.02 -3.15
C GLY A 29 12.97 13.86 -2.49
N PHE A 30 12.63 14.75 -1.54
CA PHE A 30 11.32 14.76 -0.89
C PHE A 30 10.19 15.05 -1.88
N PHE A 31 10.31 16.14 -2.66
CA PHE A 31 9.28 16.49 -3.64
C PHE A 31 9.17 15.45 -4.75
N GLY A 32 10.30 14.86 -5.18
CA GLY A 32 10.30 13.75 -6.14
C GLY A 32 9.54 12.53 -5.61
N ALA A 33 9.80 12.12 -4.37
CA ALA A 33 9.10 11.01 -3.73
C ALA A 33 7.61 11.30 -3.52
N LEU A 34 7.25 12.54 -3.15
CA LEU A 34 5.86 12.95 -2.99
C LEU A 34 5.10 12.87 -4.33
N LEU A 35 5.65 13.43 -5.40
CA LEU A 35 5.02 13.38 -6.73
C LEU A 35 4.87 11.93 -7.22
N LEU A 36 5.91 11.11 -7.04
CA LEU A 36 5.86 9.69 -7.39
C LEU A 36 4.78 8.95 -6.58
N SER A 37 4.68 9.21 -5.28
CA SER A 37 3.66 8.58 -4.43
C SER A 37 2.24 8.90 -4.89
N PHE A 38 1.98 10.14 -5.33
CA PHE A 38 0.69 10.50 -5.91
C PHE A 38 0.46 9.85 -7.27
N ALA A 39 1.45 9.80 -8.15
CA ALA A 39 1.33 9.14 -9.45
C ALA A 39 1.00 7.64 -9.29
N THR A 40 1.70 6.96 -8.39
CA THR A 40 1.43 5.56 -8.02
C THR A 40 0.04 5.41 -7.41
N ALA A 41 -0.30 6.21 -6.39
CA ALA A 41 -1.61 6.14 -5.75
C ALA A 41 -2.76 6.39 -6.72
N ILE A 42 -2.69 7.42 -7.58
CA ILE A 42 -3.73 7.73 -8.56
C ILE A 42 -3.92 6.55 -9.52
N SER A 43 -2.82 6.04 -10.08
CA SER A 43 -2.88 4.95 -11.06
C SER A 43 -3.45 3.66 -10.44
N GLU A 44 -2.95 3.25 -9.29
CA GLU A 44 -3.37 2.02 -8.63
C GLU A 44 -4.80 2.10 -8.07
N GLU A 45 -5.16 3.19 -7.39
CA GLU A 45 -6.51 3.35 -6.84
C GLU A 45 -7.56 3.44 -7.96
N THR A 46 -7.25 4.06 -9.10
CA THR A 46 -8.15 4.12 -10.26
C THR A 46 -8.46 2.73 -10.79
N VAL A 47 -7.45 1.87 -10.92
CA VAL A 47 -7.64 0.49 -11.40
C VAL A 47 -8.39 -0.34 -10.37
N PHE A 48 -7.96 -0.34 -9.11
CA PHE A 48 -8.50 -1.29 -8.14
C PHE A 48 -9.81 -0.85 -7.50
N ARG A 49 -9.94 0.41 -7.10
CA ARG A 49 -11.14 0.93 -6.42
C ARG A 49 -12.11 1.49 -7.45
N GLY A 50 -11.59 2.31 -8.38
CA GLY A 50 -12.39 2.91 -9.45
C GLY A 50 -13.01 1.88 -10.39
N TYR A 51 -12.24 0.88 -10.84
CA TYR A 51 -12.71 -0.10 -11.82
C TYR A 51 -13.01 -1.49 -11.22
N ILE A 52 -12.00 -2.23 -10.75
CA ILE A 52 -12.14 -3.65 -10.38
C ILE A 52 -13.19 -3.84 -9.28
N PHE A 53 -13.05 -3.13 -8.15
CA PHE A 53 -13.98 -3.23 -7.03
C PHE A 53 -15.42 -2.92 -7.45
N ASN A 54 -15.65 -1.82 -8.16
CA ASN A 54 -16.98 -1.44 -8.65
C ASN A 54 -17.59 -2.49 -9.59
N ARG A 55 -16.78 -3.10 -10.46
CA ARG A 55 -17.25 -4.19 -11.36
C ARG A 55 -17.64 -5.42 -10.57
N LEU A 56 -16.81 -5.84 -9.61
CA LEU A 56 -17.10 -6.97 -8.72
C LEU A 56 -18.35 -6.73 -7.89
N LEU A 57 -18.49 -5.52 -7.33
CA LEU A 57 -19.67 -5.10 -6.56
C LEU A 57 -20.93 -5.12 -7.42
N LYS A 58 -20.85 -4.65 -8.67
CA LYS A 58 -21.98 -4.67 -9.61
C LYS A 58 -22.45 -6.10 -9.93
N ILE A 59 -21.51 -7.05 -10.09
CA ILE A 59 -21.80 -8.44 -10.46
C ILE A 59 -22.33 -9.22 -9.24
N TRP A 60 -21.62 -9.16 -8.11
CA TRP A 60 -21.94 -10.01 -6.96
C TRP A 60 -22.93 -9.40 -5.98
N LYS A 61 -23.13 -8.08 -6.01
CA LYS A 61 -23.99 -7.35 -5.06
C LYS A 61 -23.63 -7.63 -3.59
N LYS A 62 -22.37 -7.99 -3.34
CA LYS A 62 -21.82 -8.33 -2.03
C LYS A 62 -20.54 -7.53 -1.80
N GLU A 63 -20.65 -6.43 -1.05
CA GLU A 63 -19.55 -5.50 -0.81
C GLU A 63 -18.31 -6.19 -0.21
N TRP A 64 -18.48 -6.98 0.84
CA TRP A 64 -17.37 -7.70 1.48
C TRP A 64 -16.69 -8.69 0.55
N LEU A 65 -17.44 -9.40 -0.29
CA LEU A 65 -16.85 -10.33 -1.26
C LEU A 65 -16.08 -9.57 -2.36
N ALA A 66 -16.65 -8.49 -2.88
CA ALA A 66 -15.98 -7.63 -3.86
C ALA A 66 -14.70 -7.02 -3.28
N ASN A 67 -14.75 -6.58 -2.01
CA ASN A 67 -13.62 -6.05 -1.27
C ASN A 67 -12.51 -7.10 -1.18
N LEU A 68 -12.79 -8.24 -0.53
CA LEU A 68 -11.80 -9.29 -0.30
C LEU A 68 -11.12 -9.78 -1.58
N VAL A 69 -11.87 -9.95 -2.68
CA VAL A 69 -11.27 -10.37 -3.95
C VAL A 69 -10.44 -9.25 -4.58
N SER A 70 -10.94 -8.01 -4.61
CA SER A 70 -10.18 -6.88 -5.15
C SER A 70 -8.87 -6.65 -4.37
N SER A 71 -8.90 -6.84 -3.05
CA SER A 71 -7.74 -6.69 -2.18
C SER A 71 -6.76 -7.85 -2.29
N ALA A 72 -7.23 -9.08 -2.49
CA ALA A 72 -6.37 -10.21 -2.81
C ALA A 72 -5.61 -9.96 -4.13
N LEU A 73 -6.32 -9.50 -5.17
CA LEU A 73 -5.68 -9.15 -6.45
C LEU A 73 -4.66 -8.01 -6.27
N PHE A 74 -4.99 -6.99 -5.47
CA PHE A 74 -4.09 -5.89 -5.16
C PHE A 74 -2.81 -6.39 -4.47
N SER A 75 -2.94 -7.27 -3.48
CA SER A 75 -1.78 -7.88 -2.82
C SER A 75 -0.95 -8.72 -3.79
N PHE A 76 -1.58 -9.54 -4.65
CA PHE A 76 -0.84 -10.38 -5.59
C PHE A 76 0.01 -9.59 -6.61
N ILE A 77 -0.46 -8.43 -7.08
CA ILE A 77 0.36 -7.62 -8.01
C ILE A 77 1.60 -7.01 -7.35
N HIS A 78 1.68 -7.01 -6.01
CA HIS A 78 2.86 -6.56 -5.26
C HIS A 78 3.91 -7.67 -5.07
N LEU A 79 3.61 -8.92 -5.43
CA LEU A 79 4.54 -10.04 -5.30
C LEU A 79 5.82 -9.85 -6.15
N PRO A 80 5.76 -9.41 -7.43
CA PRO A 80 6.97 -9.19 -8.23
C PRO A 80 7.93 -8.16 -7.62
N ILE A 81 7.41 -7.03 -7.11
CA ILE A 81 8.27 -6.02 -6.49
C ILE A 81 8.86 -6.52 -5.17
N ALA A 82 8.11 -7.30 -4.38
CA ALA A 82 8.62 -7.90 -3.15
C ALA A 82 9.80 -8.87 -3.40
N VAL A 83 9.69 -9.69 -4.45
CA VAL A 83 10.72 -10.67 -4.83
C VAL A 83 11.90 -10.01 -5.54
N PHE A 84 11.64 -9.32 -6.66
CA PHE A 84 12.69 -8.86 -7.56
C PHE A 84 13.19 -7.45 -7.26
N GLY A 85 12.34 -6.58 -6.71
CA GLY A 85 12.71 -5.19 -6.42
C GLY A 85 13.29 -4.99 -5.03
N LEU A 86 12.72 -5.66 -4.03
CA LEU A 86 13.08 -5.50 -2.62
C LEU A 86 13.94 -6.65 -2.10
N GLY A 87 13.98 -7.79 -2.80
CA GLY A 87 14.78 -8.95 -2.40
C GLY A 87 14.37 -9.53 -1.05
N TYR A 88 13.08 -9.47 -0.70
CA TYR A 88 12.61 -9.95 0.58
C TYR A 88 12.76 -11.46 0.73
N THR A 89 13.17 -11.91 1.92
CA THR A 89 13.11 -13.32 2.28
C THR A 89 11.65 -13.77 2.32
N PRO A 90 11.35 -15.08 2.17
CA PRO A 90 9.97 -15.57 2.12
C PRO A 90 9.10 -15.10 3.30
N VAL A 91 9.65 -15.08 4.51
CA VAL A 91 8.92 -14.63 5.71
C VAL A 91 8.60 -13.14 5.65
N VAL A 92 9.57 -12.29 5.29
CA VAL A 92 9.37 -10.84 5.17
C VAL A 92 8.37 -10.52 4.05
N MET A 93 8.46 -11.24 2.93
CA MET A 93 7.52 -11.12 1.81
C MET A 93 6.08 -11.45 2.25
N LEU A 94 5.87 -12.53 3.01
CA LEU A 94 4.54 -12.89 3.50
C LEU A 94 3.96 -11.81 4.42
N VAL A 95 4.77 -11.27 5.33
CA VAL A 95 4.36 -10.16 6.21
C VAL A 95 4.00 -8.92 5.37
N TYR A 96 4.85 -8.57 4.40
CA TYR A 96 4.60 -7.43 3.50
C TYR A 96 3.28 -7.60 2.72
N LEU A 97 3.07 -8.74 2.05
CA LEU A 97 1.86 -9.00 1.28
C LEU A 97 0.60 -9.01 2.15
N PHE A 98 0.71 -9.48 3.39
CA PHE A 98 -0.38 -9.44 4.36
C PHE A 98 -0.73 -8.01 4.78
N LEU A 99 0.27 -7.15 4.99
CA LEU A 99 0.04 -5.73 5.29
C LEU A 99 -0.58 -4.99 4.10
N VAL A 100 -0.09 -5.25 2.88
CA VAL A 100 -0.69 -4.76 1.63
C VAL A 100 -2.15 -5.20 1.50
N LEU A 101 -2.46 -6.44 1.86
CA LEU A 101 -3.84 -6.97 1.85
C LEU A 101 -4.72 -6.21 2.85
N ILE A 102 -4.27 -6.04 4.09
CA ILE A 102 -5.01 -5.28 5.13
C ILE A 102 -5.24 -3.84 4.68
N TYR A 103 -4.19 -3.18 4.18
CA TYR A 103 -4.28 -1.84 3.61
C TYR A 103 -5.36 -1.79 2.53
N SER A 104 -5.33 -2.72 1.58
CA SER A 104 -6.27 -2.74 0.47
C SER A 104 -7.71 -2.93 0.92
N ILE A 105 -7.95 -3.82 1.91
CA ILE A 105 -9.27 -4.04 2.50
C ILE A 105 -9.80 -2.74 3.12
N GLY A 106 -8.94 -2.04 3.87
CA GLY A 106 -9.25 -0.76 4.49
C GLY A 106 -9.55 0.33 3.46
N ALA A 107 -8.74 0.46 2.41
CA ALA A 107 -8.97 1.48 1.39
C ALA A 107 -10.26 1.21 0.58
N ALA A 108 -10.54 -0.04 0.23
CA ALA A 108 -11.80 -0.41 -0.43
C ALA A 108 -13.01 -0.14 0.47
N PHE A 109 -12.90 -0.37 1.78
CA PHE A 109 -13.94 0.00 2.74
C PHE A 109 -14.13 1.52 2.80
N VAL A 110 -13.05 2.31 2.90
CA VAL A 110 -13.13 3.78 2.87
C VAL A 110 -13.80 4.26 1.59
N PHE A 111 -13.36 3.76 0.43
CA PHE A 111 -13.97 4.06 -0.87
C PHE A 111 -15.47 3.76 -0.90
N ALA A 112 -15.89 2.59 -0.39
CA ALA A 112 -17.29 2.19 -0.38
C ALA A 112 -18.17 3.07 0.52
N ARG A 113 -17.59 3.76 1.51
CA ARG A 113 -18.31 4.67 2.40
C ARG A 113 -18.28 6.12 1.94
N THR A 114 -17.20 6.55 1.31
CA THR A 114 -17.05 7.94 0.84
C THR A 114 -17.55 8.13 -0.59
N GLU A 115 -17.67 7.05 -1.36
CA GLU A 115 -17.93 7.05 -2.80
C GLU A 115 -16.96 7.98 -3.57
N ASN A 116 -15.78 8.21 -3.00
CA ASN A 116 -14.79 9.16 -3.49
C ASN A 116 -13.41 8.51 -3.53
N ILE A 117 -12.84 8.47 -4.73
CA ILE A 117 -11.52 7.90 -4.97
C ILE A 117 -10.39 8.70 -4.31
N ILE A 118 -10.57 10.01 -4.12
CA ILE A 118 -9.58 10.88 -3.49
C ILE A 118 -9.25 10.40 -2.07
N SER A 119 -10.25 9.93 -1.31
CA SER A 119 -10.04 9.39 0.04
C SER A 119 -9.09 8.19 0.03
N SER A 120 -9.21 7.32 -0.96
CA SER A 120 -8.34 6.15 -1.10
C SER A 120 -6.95 6.53 -1.60
N ILE A 121 -6.85 7.51 -2.51
CA ILE A 121 -5.57 8.05 -2.99
C ILE A 121 -4.78 8.67 -1.84
N LEU A 122 -5.40 9.52 -1.01
CA LEU A 122 -4.73 10.13 0.13
C LEU A 122 -4.29 9.08 1.16
N LEU A 123 -5.13 8.08 1.42
CA LEU A 123 -4.77 6.95 2.28
C LEU A 123 -3.59 6.16 1.72
N HIS A 124 -3.56 5.91 0.41
CA HIS A 124 -2.47 5.23 -0.28
C HIS A 124 -1.16 5.99 -0.13
N VAL A 125 -1.17 7.28 -0.44
CA VAL A 125 0.01 8.14 -0.30
C VAL A 125 0.52 7.97 1.12
N LEU A 126 -0.28 8.24 2.14
CA LEU A 126 0.11 8.10 3.55
C LEU A 126 0.63 6.70 3.92
N TRP A 127 0.07 5.64 3.33
CA TRP A 127 0.52 4.26 3.55
C TRP A 127 1.91 3.99 2.96
N SER A 128 2.25 4.58 1.82
CA SER A 128 3.56 4.39 1.18
C SER A 128 4.72 5.08 1.90
N TRP A 129 4.47 6.14 2.67
CA TRP A 129 5.52 6.96 3.28
C TRP A 129 6.40 6.24 4.31
N PRO A 130 5.91 5.41 5.23
CA PRO A 130 6.76 4.61 6.10
C PRO A 130 7.80 3.78 5.33
N VAL A 131 7.39 3.15 4.21
CA VAL A 131 8.31 2.37 3.37
C VAL A 131 9.32 3.27 2.68
N ILE A 132 8.92 4.46 2.23
CA ILE A 132 9.82 5.44 1.60
C ILE A 132 10.84 5.99 2.61
N LEU A 133 10.40 6.28 3.84
CA LEU A 133 11.21 6.93 4.86
C LEU A 133 12.15 5.98 5.60
N PHE A 134 11.78 4.70 5.74
CA PHE A 134 12.53 3.70 6.52
C PHE A 134 13.13 2.58 5.65
N LYS A 135 13.21 2.80 4.33
CA LYS A 135 13.70 1.82 3.36
C LYS A 135 15.14 1.37 3.64
#